data_AF-A0A517YXE1-F1
#
_entry.id   AF-A0A517YXE1-F1
#
_cell.length_a   1.000
_cell.length_b   1.000
_cell.length_c   1.000
_cell.angle_alpha   90.00
_cell.angle_beta   90.00
_cell.angle_gamma   90.00
#
_symmetry.space_group_name_H-M   'P 1'
#
loop_
_entity.id
_entity.type
_entity.pdbx_description
1 polymer ?
#
loop_
_entity_poly.entity_id
_entity_poly.type
_entity_poly.pdbx_seq_one_letter_code
_entity_poly.pdbx_strand_id
1 'polypeptide(L)'
;MSQTATAYKVGQRVAVTQQIPRLQATWNTTVEGTVESFEQRKTGSWYAGAKDDRLWLDRLVIRKDDGEIVVCNLDQFTRVEVK
;
A
#
# COMPACT_ATOMS: atom_id res chain seq x y z
N MET A 1 2.23 -14.02 4.86
CA MET A 1 0.82 -14.24 4.49
C MET A 1 0.43 -13.14 3.52
N SER A 2 0.47 -13.44 2.23
CA SER A 2 0.14 -12.48 1.16
C SER A 2 -1.38 -12.35 1.11
N GLN A 3 -1.93 -11.16 1.37
CA GLN A 3 -3.33 -10.90 0.97
C GLN A 3 -3.41 -11.08 -0.54
N THR A 4 -4.45 -11.78 -0.99
CA THR A 4 -4.74 -12.09 -2.39
C THR A 4 -4.65 -10.83 -3.24
N ALA A 5 -3.63 -10.76 -4.10
CA ALA A 5 -3.33 -9.59 -4.91
C ALA A 5 -4.50 -9.25 -5.84
N THR A 6 -5.37 -8.35 -5.40
CA THR A 6 -6.29 -7.67 -6.29
C THR A 6 -5.44 -6.71 -7.09
N ALA A 7 -5.23 -7.00 -8.37
CA ALA A 7 -4.48 -6.12 -9.25
C ALA A 7 -5.29 -4.82 -9.47
N TYR A 8 -4.86 -3.73 -8.85
CA TYR A 8 -5.42 -2.40 -9.09
C TYR A 8 -5.00 -1.89 -10.47
N LYS A 9 -5.95 -1.30 -11.20
CA LYS A 9 -5.73 -0.82 -12.56
C LYS A 9 -5.41 0.66 -12.54
N VAL A 10 -4.48 1.06 -13.41
CA VAL A 10 -4.18 2.48 -13.67
C VAL A 10 -5.46 3.21 -14.07
N GLY A 11 -5.66 4.41 -13.52
CA GLY A 11 -6.86 5.23 -13.73
C GLY A 11 -8.01 4.94 -12.76
N GLN A 12 -7.96 3.87 -11.95
CA GLN A 12 -8.99 3.64 -10.93
C GLN A 12 -8.90 4.66 -9.80
N ARG A 13 -10.05 5.14 -9.34
CA ARG A 13 -10.14 5.94 -8.12
C ARG A 13 -10.18 5.01 -6.91
N VAL A 14 -9.34 5.30 -5.91
CA VAL A 14 -9.23 4.49 -4.71
C VAL A 14 -9.13 5.34 -3.45
N ALA A 15 -9.56 4.76 -2.33
CA ALA A 15 -9.21 5.21 -0.99
C ALA A 15 -8.35 4.14 -0.31
N VAL A 16 -7.14 4.51 0.08
CA VAL A 16 -6.19 3.64 0.79
C VAL A 16 -6.20 4.05 2.26
N THR A 17 -6.67 3.17 3.13
CA THR A 17 -6.62 3.38 4.58
C THR A 17 -5.58 2.45 5.19
N GLN A 18 -4.59 3.03 5.87
CA GLN A 18 -3.57 2.30 6.63
C GLN A 18 -3.82 2.46 8.12
N GLN A 19 -3.64 1.36 8.86
CA GLN A 19 -3.85 1.31 10.29
C GLN A 19 -2.56 0.98 11.03
N ILE A 20 -2.33 1.70 12.13
CA ILE A 20 -1.25 1.41 13.07
C ILE A 20 -1.90 1.04 14.40
N PRO A 21 -1.98 -0.27 14.73
CA PRO A 21 -2.44 -0.72 16.03
C PRO A 21 -1.50 -0.23 17.12
N ARG A 22 -2.06 0.33 18.19
CA ARG A 22 -1.36 0.73 19.43
C ARG A 22 -2.01 -0.01 20.59
N LEU A 23 -1.36 0.02 21.76
CA LEU A 23 -1.84 -0.70 22.95
C LEU A 23 -3.29 -0.36 23.34
N GLN A 24 -3.72 0.89 23.14
CA GLN A 24 -5.05 1.37 23.59
C GLN A 24 -5.88 2.02 22.47
N ALA A 25 -5.34 2.13 21.25
CA ALA A 25 -5.99 2.81 20.15
C ALA A 25 -5.49 2.28 18.81
N THR A 26 -6.21 2.55 17.73
CA THR A 26 -5.71 2.35 16.37
C THR A 26 -5.64 3.69 15.70
N TRP A 27 -4.48 4.01 15.13
CA TRP A 27 -4.35 5.20 14.29
C TRP A 27 -4.64 4.84 12.86
N ASN A 28 -5.46 5.65 12.21
CA ASN A 28 -5.84 5.46 10.82
C ASN A 28 -5.33 6.65 10.00
N THR A 29 -4.84 6.37 8.80
CA THR A 29 -4.54 7.40 7.80
C THR A 29 -5.15 6.97 6.48
N THR A 30 -5.93 7.86 5.87
CA THR A 30 -6.58 7.61 4.59
C THR A 30 -6.02 8.55 3.54
N VAL A 31 -5.63 8.00 2.40
CA VAL A 31 -5.22 8.76 1.22
C VAL A 31 -6.13 8.36 0.07
N GLU A 32 -6.71 9.36 -0.60
CA GLU A 32 -7.58 9.16 -1.75
C GLU A 32 -6.95 9.73 -3.01
N GLY A 33 -7.14 9.04 -4.13
CA GLY A 33 -6.56 9.46 -5.39
C GLY A 33 -6.81 8.48 -6.53
N THR A 34 -6.18 8.76 -7.66
CA THR A 34 -6.22 7.92 -8.85
C THR A 34 -4.96 7.06 -8.90
N VAL A 35 -5.10 5.77 -9.21
CA VAL A 35 -3.98 4.84 -9.35
C VAL A 35 -3.14 5.22 -10.57
N GLU A 36 -1.86 5.48 -10.36
CA GLU A 36 -0.87 5.71 -11.41
C GLU A 36 -0.10 4.42 -11.75
N SER A 37 0.21 3.60 -10.74
CA SER A 37 0.85 2.29 -10.96
C SER A 37 0.66 1.35 -9.76
N PHE A 38 0.76 0.04 -10.03
CA PHE A 38 0.72 -1.01 -9.02
C PHE A 38 1.78 -2.07 -9.34
N GLU A 39 2.74 -2.28 -8.44
CA GLU A 39 3.84 -3.22 -8.65
C GLU A 39 4.41 -3.77 -7.34
N GLN A 40 5.04 -4.94 -7.39
CA GLN A 40 5.86 -5.43 -6.29
C GLN A 40 7.26 -4.87 -6.36
N ARG A 41 7.74 -4.30 -5.24
CA ARG A 41 9.12 -3.83 -5.12
C ARG A 41 9.80 -4.36 -3.87
N LYS A 42 11.10 -4.61 -4.00
CA LYS A 42 12.00 -4.89 -2.88
C LYS A 42 12.02 -3.69 -1.95
N THR A 43 11.92 -3.93 -0.65
CA THR A 43 12.23 -2.92 0.37
C THR A 43 13.69 -3.05 0.77
N GLY A 44 14.32 -1.92 1.14
CA GLY A 44 15.73 -1.87 1.53
C GLY A 44 16.02 -2.41 2.94
N SER A 45 15.02 -2.96 3.64
CA SER A 45 15.21 -3.51 4.97
C SER A 45 15.71 -4.95 4.88
N TRP A 46 16.74 -5.26 5.67
CA TRP A 46 17.10 -6.64 5.99
C TRP A 46 15.85 -7.36 6.51
N TYR A 47 15.52 -8.50 5.91
CA TYR A 47 14.45 -9.36 6.38
C TYR A 47 14.96 -10.79 6.40
N ALA A 48 15.26 -11.28 7.60
CA ALA A 48 15.75 -12.64 7.79
C ALA A 48 14.65 -13.64 7.39
N GLY A 49 14.94 -14.49 6.40
CA GLY A 49 14.05 -15.58 5.98
C GLY A 49 13.15 -15.31 4.77
N ALA A 50 13.38 -14.22 4.01
CA ALA A 50 12.74 -14.02 2.70
C ALA A 50 13.67 -14.43 1.55
N LYS A 51 13.09 -14.64 0.35
CA LYS A 51 13.85 -14.91 -0.87
C LYS A 51 14.82 -13.75 -1.15
N ASP A 52 16.10 -14.07 -1.33
CA ASP A 52 17.22 -13.11 -1.44
C ASP A 52 17.45 -12.26 -0.17
N ASP A 53 17.00 -12.69 1.02
CA ASP A 53 17.06 -11.93 2.27
C ASP A 53 16.38 -10.54 2.20
N ARG A 54 15.42 -10.39 1.28
CA ARG A 54 14.72 -9.12 1.01
C ARG A 54 13.21 -9.28 1.08
N LEU A 55 12.56 -8.32 1.73
CA LEU A 55 11.10 -8.24 1.79
C LEU A 55 10.55 -7.58 0.52
N TRP A 56 9.63 -8.26 -0.15
CA TRP A 56 8.86 -7.74 -1.27
C TRP A 56 7.51 -7.25 -0.77
N LEU A 57 7.13 -6.02 -1.14
CA LEU A 57 5.82 -5.46 -0.82
C LEU A 57 5.13 -4.98 -2.10
N ASP A 58 3.82 -5.14 -2.12
CA ASP A 58 2.96 -4.48 -3.09
C ASP A 58 3.02 -2.96 -2.84
N ARG A 59 3.27 -2.19 -3.90
CA ARG A 59 3.25 -0.73 -3.86
C ARG A 59 2.19 -0.19 -4.79
N LEU A 60 1.35 0.67 -4.25
CA LEU A 60 0.35 1.42 -5.00
C LEU A 60 0.78 2.87 -5.06
N VAL A 61 0.98 3.38 -6.28
CA VAL A 61 1.26 4.80 -6.51
C VAL A 61 -0.07 5.48 -6.84
N ILE A 62 -0.41 6.50 -6.08
CA ILE A 62 -1.65 7.26 -6.23
C ILE A 62 -1.36 8.74 -6.48
N ARG A 63 -2.09 9.35 -7.39
CA ARG A 63 -2.14 10.80 -7.59
C ARG A 63 -3.37 11.36 -6.88
N LYS A 64 -3.15 12.23 -5.89
CA LYS A 64 -4.19 12.98 -5.18
C LYS A 64 -4.82 14.04 -6.10
N ASP A 65 -5.93 14.63 -5.67
CA ASP A 65 -6.64 15.65 -6.44
C ASP A 65 -5.85 16.95 -6.65
N ASP A 66 -4.98 17.27 -5.70
CA ASP A 66 -4.06 18.41 -5.78
C ASP A 66 -2.83 18.13 -6.66
N GLY A 67 -2.74 16.93 -7.25
CA GLY A 67 -1.64 16.50 -8.09
C GLY A 67 -0.45 15.89 -7.33
N GLU A 68 -0.49 15.85 -5.99
CA GLU A 68 0.55 15.19 -5.19
C GLU A 68 0.60 13.68 -5.52
N ILE A 69 1.82 13.15 -5.66
CA ILE A 69 2.05 11.72 -5.87
C ILE A 69 2.44 11.09 -4.53
N VAL A 70 1.66 10.10 -4.10
CA VAL A 70 1.89 9.34 -2.87
C VAL A 70 2.17 7.89 -3.23
N VAL A 71 3.14 7.29 -2.55
CA VAL A 71 3.48 5.87 -2.67
C VAL A 71 3.07 5.14 -1.41
N CYS A 72 2.11 4.23 -1.52
CA CYS A 72 1.61 3.42 -0.42
C CYS A 72 2.20 2.00 -0.50
N ASN A 73 2.93 1.58 0.53
CA ASN A 73 3.28 0.16 0.70
C ASN A 73 2.07 -0.56 1.30
N LEU A 74 1.57 -1.60 0.66
CA LEU A 74 0.42 -2.36 1.13
C LEU A 74 0.87 -3.50 2.04
N ASP A 75 0.22 -3.62 3.18
CA ASP A 75 0.46 -4.66 4.18
C ASP A 75 -0.85 -5.19 4.75
N GLN A 76 -0.77 -6.07 5.75
CA GLN A 76 -1.93 -6.69 6.38
C GLN A 76 -2.88 -5.71 7.10
N PHE A 77 -2.42 -4.49 7.42
CA PHE A 77 -3.19 -3.43 8.06
C PHE A 77 -3.60 -2.34 7.08
N THR A 78 -3.52 -2.64 5.78
CA THR A 78 -3.94 -1.76 4.72
C THR A 78 -5.25 -2.26 4.11
N ARG A 79 -6.21 -1.35 3.96
CA ARG A 79 -7.47 -1.59 3.24
C ARG A 79 -7.55 -0.62 2.08
N VAL A 80 -7.79 -1.15 0.88
CA VAL A 80 -7.99 -0.36 -0.34
C VAL A 80 -9.42 -0.54 -0.81
N GLU A 81 -10.13 0.56 -1.00
CA GLU A 81 -11.50 0.60 -1.48
C GLU A 81 -11.52 1.25 -2.87
N VAL A 82 -12.05 0.53 -3.86
CA VAL A 82 -12.26 1.05 -5.21
C VAL A 82 -13.55 1.86 -5.21
N LYS A 83 -13.50 3.07 -5.77
CA LYS A 83 -14.66 3.97 -5.90
C LYS A 83 -15.23 3.96 -7.31
#